data_AF-A0A7H4PYE1-F1
#
_entry.id   AF-A0A7H4PYE1-F1
#
_cell.length_a   1.000
_cell.length_b   1.000
_cell.length_c   1.000
_cell.angle_alpha   90.00
_cell.angle_beta   90.00
_cell.angle_gamma   90.00
#
_symmetry.space_group_name_H-M   'P 1'
#
loop_
_entity.id
_entity.type
_entity.pdbx_description
1 polymer ?
#
loop_
_entity_poly.entity_id
_entity_poly.type
_entity_poly.pdbx_seq_one_letter_code
_entity_poly.pdbx_strand_id
1 'polypeptide(L)'
;MKTTETDLHELRTALPGLPCSEEGPVFNAPWEAQAFAMTLALHARGAFTWKEWAHMLHEAIRDAQSAGDPDHGDTYYAHWLTALERIATAKGLVSTGGLTQRRDEWDAAARRTPHGRPIELG
;
A
#
# COMPACT_ATOMS: atom_id res chain seq x y z
N MET A 1 -7.46 19.44 -19.23
CA MET A 1 -6.29 18.80 -18.60
C MET A 1 -5.89 19.63 -17.38
N LYS A 2 -6.62 19.48 -16.26
CA LYS A 2 -6.44 20.23 -14.99
C LYS A 2 -6.62 19.31 -13.76
N THR A 3 -6.46 18.00 -13.92
CA THR A 3 -6.93 17.02 -12.94
C THR A 3 -5.85 16.64 -11.91
N THR A 4 -4.57 16.84 -12.21
CA THR A 4 -3.47 16.38 -11.35
C THR A 4 -3.22 17.23 -10.10
N GLU A 5 -3.46 18.53 -10.13
CA GLU A 5 -3.13 19.43 -9.01
C GLU A 5 -4.22 19.42 -7.92
N THR A 6 -5.49 19.29 -8.32
CA THR A 6 -6.61 19.16 -7.38
C THR A 6 -6.60 17.82 -6.65
N ASP A 7 -6.28 16.72 -7.35
CA ASP A 7 -6.18 15.40 -6.75
C ASP A 7 -5.09 15.32 -5.68
N LEU A 8 -3.90 15.90 -5.93
CA LEU A 8 -2.79 15.89 -4.95
C LEU A 8 -3.09 16.70 -3.69
N HIS A 9 -3.79 17.83 -3.81
CA HIS A 9 -4.18 18.62 -2.65
C HIS A 9 -5.22 17.91 -1.79
N GLU A 10 -6.22 17.28 -2.42
CA GLU A 10 -7.22 16.47 -1.72
C GLU A 10 -6.55 15.28 -1.00
N LEU A 11 -5.60 14.61 -1.65
CA LEU A 11 -4.80 13.54 -1.07
C LEU A 11 -3.99 14.02 0.15
N ARG A 12 -3.29 15.16 0.04
CA ARG A 12 -2.54 15.76 1.16
C ARG A 12 -3.45 16.07 2.35
N THR A 13 -4.65 16.56 2.07
CA THR A 13 -5.64 16.90 3.10
C THR A 13 -6.20 15.66 3.78
N ALA A 14 -6.51 14.62 3.01
CA ALA A 14 -7.03 13.36 3.51
C ALA A 14 -5.96 12.51 4.22
N LEU A 15 -4.69 12.67 3.84
CA LEU A 15 -3.55 11.86 4.30
C LEU A 15 -2.37 12.77 4.69
N PRO A 16 -2.44 13.44 5.85
CA PRO A 16 -1.42 14.40 6.29
C PRO A 16 -0.04 13.75 6.54
N GLY A 17 0.05 12.42 6.61
CA GLY A 17 1.30 11.67 6.77
C GLY A 17 1.96 11.20 5.46
N LEU A 18 1.42 11.54 4.29
CA LEU A 18 2.00 11.11 3.02
C LEU A 18 3.36 11.81 2.78
N PRO A 19 4.48 11.08 2.67
CA PRO A 19 5.78 11.67 2.42
C PRO A 19 5.82 12.24 0.99
N CYS A 20 5.83 13.57 0.88
CA CYS A 20 5.79 14.30 -0.39
C CYS A 20 6.83 15.41 -0.42
N SER A 21 7.55 15.53 -1.54
CA SER A 21 8.35 16.71 -1.89
C SER A 21 7.46 17.79 -2.54
N GLU A 22 8.08 18.87 -3.04
CA GLU A 22 7.39 19.87 -3.86
C GLU A 22 6.87 19.30 -5.20
N GLU A 23 7.43 18.19 -5.66
CA GLU A 23 7.13 17.58 -6.96
C GLU A 23 6.14 16.39 -6.87
N GLY A 24 5.90 15.85 -5.67
CA GLY A 24 4.96 14.75 -5.44
C GLY A 24 5.38 13.77 -4.35
N PRO A 25 4.70 12.61 -4.25
CA PRO A 25 5.07 11.55 -3.29
C PRO A 25 6.48 11.03 -3.53
N VAL A 26 7.26 10.87 -2.46
CA VAL A 26 8.60 10.30 -2.49
C VAL A 26 8.53 8.82 -2.11
N PHE A 27 9.25 7.99 -2.86
CA PHE A 27 9.30 6.54 -2.67
C PHE A 27 10.76 6.08 -2.54
N ASN A 28 11.07 5.34 -1.49
CA ASN A 28 12.37 4.73 -1.24
C ASN A 28 12.57 3.45 -2.05
N ALA A 29 11.48 2.79 -2.45
CA ALA A 29 11.52 1.57 -3.25
C ALA A 29 10.37 1.52 -4.27
N PRO A 30 10.54 0.80 -5.40
CA PRO A 30 9.50 0.71 -6.44
C PRO A 30 8.16 0.16 -5.95
N TRP A 31 8.16 -0.73 -4.95
CA TRP A 31 6.93 -1.31 -4.41
C TRP A 31 6.07 -0.29 -3.66
N GLU A 32 6.66 0.75 -3.08
CA GLU A 32 5.93 1.81 -2.38
C GLU A 32 5.08 2.62 -3.36
N ALA A 33 5.66 2.95 -4.52
CA ALA A 33 4.96 3.61 -5.62
C ALA A 33 3.81 2.75 -6.14
N GLN A 34 4.01 1.43 -6.23
CA GLN A 34 2.97 0.49 -6.66
C GLN A 34 1.83 0.41 -5.64
N ALA A 35 2.13 0.33 -4.34
CA ALA A 35 1.11 0.32 -3.30
C ALA A 35 0.28 1.61 -3.30
N PHE A 36 0.94 2.76 -3.43
CA PHE A 36 0.26 4.06 -3.57
C PHE A 36 -0.64 4.11 -4.81
N ALA A 37 -0.11 3.72 -5.97
CA ALA A 37 -0.86 3.70 -7.23
C ALA A 37 -2.06 2.76 -7.17
N MET A 38 -1.94 1.59 -6.53
CA MET A 38 -3.07 0.68 -6.32
C MET A 38 -4.15 1.29 -5.42
N THR A 39 -3.77 1.97 -4.34
CA THR A 39 -4.72 2.69 -3.48
C THR A 39 -5.49 3.75 -4.28
N LEU A 40 -4.79 4.57 -5.07
CA LEU A 40 -5.43 5.57 -5.93
C LEU A 40 -6.37 4.94 -6.96
N ALA A 41 -5.93 3.87 -7.62
CA ALA A 41 -6.73 3.19 -8.64
C ALA A 41 -8.00 2.57 -8.05
N LEU A 42 -7.93 1.97 -6.86
CA LEU A 42 -9.10 1.43 -6.17
C LEU A 42 -10.06 2.53 -5.72
N HIS A 43 -9.53 3.63 -5.17
CA HIS A 43 -10.35 4.78 -4.80
C HIS A 43 -11.06 5.40 -6.02
N ALA A 44 -10.33 5.65 -7.11
CA ALA A 44 -10.89 6.21 -8.35
C ALA A 44 -11.99 5.32 -8.96
N ARG A 45 -11.96 4.01 -8.67
CA ARG A 45 -12.98 3.04 -9.06
C ARG A 45 -14.14 2.94 -8.07
N GLY A 46 -14.14 3.73 -7.00
CA GLY A 46 -15.17 3.75 -5.97
C GLY A 46 -15.18 2.52 -5.06
N ALA A 47 -14.07 1.76 -4.97
CA ALA A 47 -14.00 0.58 -4.12
C ALA A 47 -14.12 0.91 -2.62
N PHE A 48 -13.66 2.09 -2.23
CA PHE A 48 -13.75 2.65 -0.88
C PHE A 48 -13.70 4.17 -0.95
N THR A 49 -14.07 4.83 0.15
CA THR A 49 -13.92 6.28 0.31
C THR A 49 -12.60 6.63 1.01
N TRP A 50 -12.10 7.85 0.83
CA TRP A 50 -10.93 8.34 1.58
C TRP A 50 -11.09 8.27 3.10
N LYS A 51 -12.32 8.41 3.62
CA LYS A 51 -12.59 8.28 5.06
C LYS A 51 -12.39 6.84 5.54
N GLU A 52 -12.86 5.86 4.78
CA GLU A 52 -12.62 4.44 5.08
C GLU A 52 -11.12 4.12 5.00
N TRP A 53 -10.44 4.64 3.97
CA TRP A 53 -8.99 4.48 3.82
C TRP A 53 -8.21 5.04 5.00
N ALA A 54 -8.46 6.30 5.39
CA ALA A 54 -7.79 6.95 6.51
C ALA A 54 -8.00 6.18 7.83
N HIS A 55 -9.21 5.65 8.05
CA HIS A 55 -9.48 4.79 9.20
C HIS A 55 -8.64 3.50 9.17
N MET A 56 -8.63 2.78 8.05
CA MET A 56 -7.85 1.54 7.91
C MET A 56 -6.35 1.76 8.08
N LEU A 57 -5.82 2.86 7.56
CA LEU A 57 -4.41 3.23 7.72
C LEU A 57 -4.08 3.57 9.17
N HIS A 58 -4.94 4.34 9.85
CA HIS A 58 -4.76 4.66 11.26
C HIS A 58 -4.74 3.39 12.12
N GLU A 59 -5.65 2.45 11.89
CA GLU A 59 -5.69 1.16 12.60
C GLU A 59 -4.40 0.35 12.35
N ALA A 60 -3.91 0.30 11.11
CA ALA A 60 -2.69 -0.41 10.77
C ALA A 60 -1.44 0.18 11.46
N ILE A 61 -1.32 1.51 11.51
CA ILE A 61 -0.24 2.19 12.21
C ILE A 61 -0.32 1.94 13.72
N ARG A 62 -1.51 2.07 14.30
CA ARG A 62 -1.71 1.86 15.74
C ARG A 62 -1.36 0.44 16.16
N ASP A 63 -1.77 -0.56 15.37
CA ASP A 63 -1.44 -1.96 15.62
C ASP A 63 0.07 -2.19 15.58
N ALA A 64 0.77 -1.62 14.59
CA ALA A 64 2.22 -1.74 14.48
C ALA A 64 2.97 -1.05 15.63
N GLN A 65 2.56 0.16 16.01
CA GLN A 65 3.11 0.88 17.16
C GLN A 65 2.91 0.08 18.46
N SER A 66 1.74 -0.54 18.65
CA SER A 66 1.47 -1.41 19.80
C SER A 66 2.33 -2.69 19.82
N ALA A 67 2.78 -3.15 18.64
CA ALA A 67 3.68 -4.28 18.49
C ALA A 67 5.17 -3.91 18.68
N GLY A 68 5.47 -2.64 18.96
CA GLY A 68 6.81 -2.15 19.28
C GLY A 68 7.58 -1.55 18.11
N ASP A 69 6.90 -1.14 17.03
CA ASP A 69 7.52 -0.37 15.94
C ASP A 69 7.93 1.03 16.46
N PRO A 70 9.23 1.38 16.44
CA PRO A 70 9.71 2.69 16.89
C PRO A 70 9.40 3.85 15.93
N ASP A 71 8.72 3.60 14.80
CA ASP A 71 8.22 4.62 13.87
C ASP A 71 9.35 5.52 13.32
N HIS A 72 10.34 4.89 12.70
CA HIS A 72 11.49 5.59 12.09
C HIS A 72 11.21 6.17 10.69
N GLY A 73 9.95 6.17 10.24
CA GLY A 73 9.55 6.62 8.90
C GLY A 73 9.76 5.60 7.78
N ASP A 74 10.70 4.66 7.96
CA ASP A 74 10.97 3.57 7.00
C ASP A 74 9.83 2.51 6.94
N THR A 75 8.94 2.49 7.94
CA THR A 75 7.85 1.53 8.05
C THR A 75 6.50 2.07 7.55
N TYR A 76 6.43 3.35 7.17
CA TYR A 76 5.19 4.01 6.76
C TYR A 76 4.47 3.28 5.61
N TYR A 77 5.19 2.99 4.51
CA TYR A 77 4.59 2.27 3.38
C TYR A 77 4.30 0.80 3.69
N ALA A 78 4.92 0.21 4.72
CA ALA A 78 4.56 -1.12 5.18
C ALA A 78 3.19 -1.11 5.89
N HIS A 79 2.91 -0.07 6.68
CA HIS A 79 1.57 0.16 7.24
C HIS A 79 0.55 0.48 6.15
N TRP A 80 0.95 1.24 5.13
CA TRP A 80 0.14 1.50 3.94
C TRP A 80 -0.26 0.21 3.23
N LEU A 81 0.69 -0.68 2.98
CA LEU A 81 0.43 -1.97 2.35
C LEU A 81 -0.49 -2.83 3.21
N THR A 82 -0.25 -2.87 4.52
CA THR A 82 -1.13 -3.57 5.49
C THR A 82 -2.57 -3.04 5.42
N ALA A 83 -2.75 -1.72 5.40
CA ALA A 83 -4.07 -1.09 5.27
C ALA A 83 -4.74 -1.43 3.94
N LEU A 84 -3.97 -1.46 2.83
CA LEU A 84 -4.43 -1.84 1.50
C LEU A 84 -4.94 -3.28 1.44
N GLU A 85 -4.18 -4.23 1.99
CA GLU A 85 -4.60 -5.63 2.06
C GLU A 85 -5.86 -5.80 2.90
N ARG A 86 -5.93 -5.11 4.06
CA ARG A 86 -7.08 -5.18 4.96
C ARG A 86 -8.34 -4.59 4.30
N ILE A 87 -8.26 -3.40 3.69
CA ILE A 87 -9.44 -2.78 3.06
C ILE A 87 -9.88 -3.55 1.81
N ALA A 88 -8.95 -4.07 1.01
CA ALA A 88 -9.27 -4.90 -0.15
C ALA A 88 -9.97 -6.20 0.27
N THR A 89 -9.55 -6.81 1.39
CA THR A 89 -10.21 -7.97 1.97
C THR A 89 -11.59 -7.62 2.53
N ALA A 90 -11.71 -6.52 3.30
CA ALA A 90 -12.98 -6.07 3.87
C ALA A 90 -14.03 -5.73 2.80
N LYS A 91 -13.58 -5.25 1.63
CA LYS A 91 -14.43 -4.98 0.46
C LYS A 91 -14.67 -6.20 -0.43
N GLY A 92 -14.11 -7.37 -0.08
CA GLY A 92 -14.28 -8.62 -0.84
C GLY A 92 -13.57 -8.65 -2.19
N LEU A 93 -12.62 -7.75 -2.45
CA LEU A 93 -11.84 -7.70 -3.69
C LEU A 93 -10.79 -8.81 -3.75
N VAL A 94 -10.31 -9.22 -2.58
CA VAL A 94 -9.37 -10.32 -2.37
C VAL A 94 -9.80 -11.10 -1.13
N SER A 95 -9.28 -12.31 -0.97
CA SER A 95 -9.42 -13.09 0.26
C SER A 95 -8.10 -13.15 1.01
N THR A 96 -8.13 -13.22 2.34
CA THR A 96 -6.93 -13.42 3.17
C THR A 96 -6.17 -14.69 2.76
N GLY A 97 -6.91 -15.76 2.44
CA GLY A 97 -6.33 -17.00 1.92
C GLY A 97 -5.63 -16.80 0.57
N GLY A 98 -6.24 -16.04 -0.35
CA GLY A 98 -5.64 -15.73 -1.65
C GLY A 98 -4.39 -14.86 -1.56
N LEU A 99 -4.37 -13.87 -0.66
CA LEU A 99 -3.17 -13.07 -0.39
C LEU A 99 -2.04 -13.93 0.17
N THR A 100 -2.35 -14.78 1.15
CA THR A 100 -1.38 -15.70 1.77
C THR A 100 -0.82 -16.67 0.73
N GLN A 101 -1.70 -17.29 -0.06
CA GLN A 101 -1.30 -18.20 -1.13
C GLN A 101 -0.38 -17.50 -2.14
N ARG A 102 -0.73 -16.30 -2.60
CA ARG A 102 0.08 -15.55 -3.55
C ARG A 102 1.46 -15.21 -3.01
N ARG A 103 1.56 -14.82 -1.74
CA ARG A 103 2.84 -14.59 -1.06
C ARG A 103 3.68 -15.86 -1.06
N ASP A 104 3.09 -16.98 -0.68
CA ASP A 104 3.78 -18.26 -0.57
C ASP A 104 4.23 -18.79 -1.96
N GLU A 105 3.43 -18.57 -3.00
CA GLU A 105 3.78 -18.86 -4.40
C GLU A 105 5.01 -18.05 -4.84
N TRP A 106 5.04 -16.75 -4.54
CA TRP A 106 6.18 -15.88 -4.85
C TRP A 106 7.45 -16.27 -4.09
N ASP A 107 7.32 -16.60 -2.81
CA ASP A 107 8.43 -17.03 -1.96
C ASP A 107 9.00 -18.39 -2.43
N ALA A 108 8.14 -19.31 -2.83
CA ALA A 108 8.56 -20.57 -3.47
C ALA A 108 9.22 -20.34 -4.85
N ALA A 109 8.71 -19.40 -5.65
CA ALA A 109 9.33 -19.03 -6.92
C ALA A 109 10.71 -18.42 -6.72
N ALA A 110 10.86 -17.49 -5.76
CA ALA A 110 12.12 -16.84 -5.43
C ALA A 110 13.19 -17.86 -5.02
N ARG A 111 12.84 -18.82 -4.14
CA ARG A 111 13.77 -19.89 -3.71
C ARG A 111 14.24 -20.81 -4.83
N ARG A 112 13.39 -21.06 -5.83
CA ARG A 112 13.72 -21.96 -6.96
C ARG A 112 14.45 -21.24 -8.10
N THR A 113 14.40 -19.92 -8.13
CA THR A 113 14.98 -19.11 -9.21
C THR A 113 16.49 -18.93 -8.97
N PRO A 114 17.37 -19.40 -9.87
CA PRO A 114 18.79 -19.14 -9.76
C PRO A 114 19.10 -17.64 -9.75
N HIS A 115 20.14 -17.22 -9.02
CA HIS A 115 20.54 -15.82 -8.98
C HIS A 115 20.77 -15.24 -10.38
N GLY A 116 20.28 -14.02 -10.61
CA GLY A 116 20.37 -13.33 -11.89
C GLY A 116 19.30 -13.73 -12.92
N ARG A 117 18.37 -14.63 -12.58
CA ARG A 117 17.18 -14.92 -13.40
C ARG A 117 15.96 -14.17 -12.87
N PRO A 118 15.03 -13.74 -13.74
CA PRO A 118 13.73 -13.21 -13.30
C PRO A 118 12.95 -14.27 -12.50
N ILE A 119 12.25 -13.82 -11.45
CA ILE A 119 11.35 -14.67 -10.69
C ILE A 119 10.00 -14.67 -11.40
N GLU A 120 9.52 -15.85 -11.78
CA GLU A 120 8.22 -16.03 -12.44
C GLU A 120 7.31 -16.90 -11.58
N LEU A 121 6.05 -16.50 -11.45
CA LEU A 121 5.00 -17.39 -10.95
C LEU A 121 4.73 -18.43 -12.04
N GLY A 122 4.79 -19.70 -11.67
CA GLY A 122 4.59 -20.83 -12.58
C GLY A 122 3.17 -20.99 -13.08
#